data_AF-A2FNW9-F1
#
_entry.id   AF-A2FNW9-F1
#
_cell.length_a   1.000
_cell.length_b   1.000
_cell.length_c   1.000
_cell.angle_alpha   90.00
_cell.angle_beta   90.00
_cell.angle_gamma   90.00
#
_symmetry.space_group_name_H-M   'P 1'
#
loop_
_entity.id
_entity.type
_entity.pdbx_description
1 polymer ?
#
loop_
_entity_poly.entity_id
_entity_poly.type
_entity_poly.pdbx_seq_one_letter_code
_entity_poly.pdbx_strand_id
1 'polypeptide(L)'
;MSFKIADLVYAIPDGTPVRIKVVDDGYFHIQINHKINLEKDENDAETFRLVKKGKNKLALLSEDGKYLTAYKGCVTENAEAPFRQQTFSIEGSTLKNVILYSKFLGYYLSYDDEGDISFSSDVPNKAVHVSIIKIY
;
A
#
# COMPACT_ATOMS: atom_id res chain seq x y z
N MET A 1 17.86 -23.07 -1.19
CA MET A 1 17.89 -21.59 -1.09
C MET A 1 16.50 -21.12 -0.67
N SER A 2 16.34 -20.56 0.53
CA SER A 2 15.09 -19.92 0.93
C SER A 2 15.16 -18.45 0.53
N PHE A 3 14.43 -18.05 -0.52
CA PHE A 3 14.20 -16.63 -0.78
C PHE A 3 13.38 -16.07 0.39
N LYS A 4 13.88 -15.05 1.08
CA LYS A 4 13.11 -14.39 2.14
C LYS A 4 12.30 -13.30 1.46
N ILE A 5 10.98 -13.33 1.62
CA ILE A 5 9.95 -12.41 1.09
C ILE A 5 10.37 -10.93 0.95
N ALA A 6 11.17 -10.43 1.90
CA ALA A 6 11.84 -9.12 1.83
C ALA A 6 12.48 -8.85 0.46
N ASP A 7 13.09 -9.87 -0.13
CA ASP A 7 13.87 -9.85 -1.36
C ASP A 7 13.03 -9.50 -2.60
N LEU A 8 11.71 -9.76 -2.59
CA LEU A 8 10.83 -9.59 -3.76
C LEU A 8 10.32 -8.16 -3.92
N VAL A 9 9.87 -7.52 -2.84
CA VAL A 9 9.66 -6.06 -2.85
C VAL A 9 11.01 -5.34 -2.93
N TYR A 10 12.08 -5.90 -2.36
CA TYR A 10 13.42 -5.33 -2.56
C TYR A 10 13.90 -5.40 -4.01
N ALA A 11 13.42 -6.36 -4.81
CA ALA A 11 13.70 -6.42 -6.24
C ALA A 11 12.99 -5.33 -7.05
N ILE A 12 12.07 -4.57 -6.44
CA ILE A 12 11.56 -3.32 -7.01
C ILE A 12 12.56 -2.21 -6.68
N PRO A 13 13.20 -1.54 -7.66
CA PRO A 13 14.08 -0.41 -7.39
C PRO A 13 13.37 0.72 -6.63
N ASP A 14 14.12 1.49 -5.85
CA ASP A 14 13.57 2.68 -5.19
C ASP A 14 13.15 3.72 -6.24
N GLY A 15 12.03 4.40 -6.01
CA GLY A 15 11.44 5.37 -6.94
C GLY A 15 10.67 4.75 -8.12
N THR A 16 10.56 3.43 -8.21
CA THR A 16 9.83 2.75 -9.31
C THR A 16 8.34 3.12 -9.27
N PRO A 17 7.72 3.48 -10.42
CA PRO A 17 6.27 3.63 -10.51
C PRO A 17 5.59 2.26 -10.36
N VAL A 18 4.57 2.21 -9.51
CA VAL A 18 3.83 1.01 -9.14
C VAL A 18 2.34 1.29 -9.00
N ARG A 19 1.54 0.27 -9.26
CA ARG A 19 0.13 0.17 -8.85
C ARG A 19 0.00 -0.79 -7.68
N ILE A 20 -0.94 -0.51 -6.80
CA ILE A 20 -1.29 -1.39 -5.68
C ILE A 20 -2.64 -2.03 -5.98
N LYS A 21 -2.66 -3.36 -6.03
CA LYS A 21 -3.87 -4.14 -6.29
C LYS A 21 -4.23 -4.97 -5.07
N VAL A 22 -5.42 -4.81 -4.51
CA VAL A 22 -6.01 -5.79 -3.60
C VAL A 22 -6.37 -7.02 -4.41
N VAL A 23 -5.83 -8.17 -3.99
CA VAL A 23 -6.00 -9.45 -4.70
C VAL A 23 -7.49 -9.72 -4.88
N ASP A 24 -7.87 -10.01 -6.13
CA ASP A 24 -9.23 -10.34 -6.59
C ASP A 24 -10.29 -9.22 -6.55
N ASP A 25 -10.01 -8.03 -6.01
CA ASP A 25 -11.02 -6.95 -5.90
C ASP A 25 -10.77 -5.73 -6.77
N GLY A 26 -9.57 -5.15 -6.74
CA GLY A 26 -9.33 -3.88 -7.42
C GLY A 26 -8.00 -3.23 -7.09
N TYR A 27 -7.80 -2.04 -7.63
CA TYR A 27 -6.62 -1.22 -7.50
C TYR A 27 -6.88 -0.03 -6.59
N PHE A 28 -5.84 0.49 -5.97
CA PHE A 28 -5.94 1.75 -5.25
C PHE A 28 -6.21 2.89 -6.22
N HIS A 29 -7.16 3.74 -5.86
CA HIS A 29 -7.51 4.97 -6.58
C HIS A 29 -7.61 6.13 -5.59
N ILE A 30 -7.13 7.32 -5.97
CA ILE A 30 -7.27 8.54 -5.16
C ILE A 30 -8.54 9.27 -5.59
N GLN A 31 -9.50 9.38 -4.67
CA GLN A 31 -10.70 10.17 -4.88
C GLN A 31 -10.40 11.68 -4.81
N ILE A 32 -11.32 12.49 -5.36
CA ILE A 32 -11.24 13.97 -5.35
C ILE A 32 -11.02 14.56 -3.94
N ASN A 33 -11.52 13.90 -2.90
CA ASN A 33 -11.35 14.32 -1.50
C ASN A 33 -10.05 13.79 -0.85
N HIS A 34 -9.12 13.27 -1.63
CA HIS A 34 -7.87 12.62 -1.22
C HIS A 34 -8.03 11.34 -0.41
N LYS A 35 -9.23 10.75 -0.32
CA LYS A 35 -9.40 9.39 0.20
C LYS A 35 -8.93 8.35 -0.81
N ILE A 36 -8.61 7.18 -0.32
CA ILE A 36 -8.24 6.03 -1.14
C ILE A 36 -9.36 5.01 -1.13
N ASN A 37 -9.80 4.59 -2.30
CA ASN A 37 -10.77 3.52 -2.48
C ASN A 37 -10.25 2.47 -3.46
N LEU A 38 -11.03 1.40 -3.62
CA LEU A 38 -10.84 0.41 -4.66
C LEU A 38 -11.52 0.83 -5.96
N GLU A 39 -10.77 0.71 -7.05
CA GLU A 39 -11.25 0.82 -8.42
C GLU A 39 -11.02 -0.50 -9.16
N LYS A 40 -12.03 -0.96 -9.90
CA LYS A 40 -11.99 -2.23 -10.63
C LYS A 40 -11.31 -2.08 -11.98
N ASP A 41 -11.44 -0.91 -12.62
CA ASP A 41 -10.74 -0.64 -13.87
C ASP A 41 -9.26 -0.32 -13.60
N GLU A 42 -8.36 -1.08 -14.23
CA GLU A 42 -6.93 -0.84 -14.15
C GLU A 42 -6.51 0.48 -14.82
N ASN A 43 -7.29 1.00 -15.77
CA ASN A 43 -6.97 2.26 -16.43
C ASN A 43 -7.12 3.46 -15.49
N ASP A 44 -8.04 3.37 -14.54
CA ASP A 44 -8.30 4.38 -13.52
C ASP A 44 -7.47 4.15 -12.24
N ALA A 45 -6.63 3.10 -12.22
CA ALA A 45 -5.76 2.80 -11.11
C ALA A 45 -4.67 3.86 -10.92
N GLU A 46 -4.49 4.26 -9.66
CA GLU A 46 -3.52 5.27 -9.28
C GLU A 46 -2.08 4.76 -9.42
N THR A 47 -1.20 5.64 -9.88
CA THR A 47 0.24 5.37 -9.95
C THR A 47 0.96 6.00 -8.77
N PHE A 48 1.71 5.18 -8.03
CA PHE A 48 2.56 5.62 -6.94
C PHE A 48 4.02 5.37 -7.28
N ARG A 49 4.93 6.24 -6.81
CA ARG A 49 6.35 5.90 -6.70
C ARG A 49 6.58 5.18 -5.38
N LEU A 50 7.18 4.00 -5.46
CA LEU A 50 7.59 3.23 -4.28
C LEU A 50 8.84 3.86 -3.66
N VAL A 51 8.75 4.28 -2.39
CA VAL A 51 9.88 4.87 -1.65
C VAL A 51 10.33 3.93 -0.55
N LYS A 52 11.56 3.43 -0.62
CA LYS A 52 12.11 2.50 0.38
C LYS A 52 12.49 3.25 1.67
N LYS A 53 12.05 2.72 2.82
CA LYS A 53 12.32 3.28 4.15
C LYS A 53 13.15 2.35 5.06
N GLY A 54 13.78 1.35 4.47
CA GLY A 54 14.58 0.33 5.14
C GLY A 54 14.01 -1.07 4.96
N LYS A 55 14.52 -2.02 5.73
CA LYS A 55 14.15 -3.43 5.59
C LYS A 55 12.65 -3.63 5.79
N ASN A 56 11.97 -4.11 4.76
CA ASN A 56 10.52 -4.37 4.71
C ASN A 56 9.66 -3.14 5.02
N LYS A 57 10.16 -1.94 4.73
CA LYS A 57 9.42 -0.70 4.94
C LYS A 57 9.37 0.11 3.67
N LEU A 58 8.18 0.56 3.32
CA LEU A 58 7.96 1.42 2.17
C LEU A 58 7.08 2.62 2.54
N ALA A 59 7.12 3.62 1.69
CA ALA A 59 6.11 4.66 1.58
C ALA A 59 5.66 4.71 0.11
N LEU A 60 4.48 5.26 -0.15
CA LEU A 60 3.92 5.41 -1.49
C LEU A 60 3.72 6.90 -1.74
N LEU A 61 4.33 7.40 -2.81
CA LEU A 61 4.30 8.80 -3.22
C LEU A 61 3.41 8.91 -4.47
N SER A 62 2.34 9.67 -4.42
CA SER A 62 1.48 9.95 -5.57
C SER A 62 2.19 10.79 -6.64
N GLU A 63 1.57 10.92 -7.81
CA GLU A 63 2.03 11.84 -8.86
C GLU A 63 1.98 13.31 -8.42
N ASP A 64 0.99 13.67 -7.59
CA ASP A 64 0.82 15.00 -6.99
C ASP A 64 1.89 15.35 -5.93
N GLY A 65 2.83 14.43 -5.67
CA GLY A 65 3.94 14.66 -4.77
C GLY A 65 3.60 14.52 -3.29
N LYS A 66 2.44 13.95 -2.96
CA LYS A 66 2.07 13.67 -1.58
C LYS A 66 2.16 12.17 -1.27
N TYR A 67 2.40 11.87 -0.01
CA TYR A 67 2.51 10.51 0.47
C TYR A 67 1.17 9.99 0.96
N LEU A 68 0.96 8.71 0.67
CA LEU A 68 -0.09 7.91 1.28
C LEU A 68 0.10 7.90 2.81
N THR A 69 -0.94 8.30 3.52
CA THR A 69 -0.95 8.52 4.98
C THR A 69 -2.05 7.67 5.61
N ALA A 70 -1.68 6.86 6.59
CA ALA A 70 -2.64 6.19 7.46
C ALA A 70 -2.84 6.98 8.77
N TYR A 71 -4.06 7.45 9.02
CA TYR A 71 -4.38 8.20 10.22
C TYR A 71 -5.79 7.90 10.73
N LYS A 72 -5.92 7.60 12.03
CA LYS A 72 -7.19 7.21 12.68
C LYS A 72 -7.94 6.09 11.94
N GLY A 73 -7.21 5.15 11.34
CA GLY A 73 -7.78 4.06 10.57
C GLY A 73 -8.08 4.40 9.11
N CYS A 74 -8.16 5.67 8.71
CA CYS A 74 -8.37 6.07 7.32
C CYS A 74 -7.05 6.13 6.55
N VAL A 75 -7.14 5.96 5.22
CA VAL A 75 -6.01 6.20 4.31
C VAL A 75 -6.32 7.38 3.41
N THR A 76 -5.39 8.34 3.37
CA THR A 76 -5.50 9.56 2.57
C THR A 76 -4.16 9.91 1.93
N GLU A 77 -4.16 10.79 0.94
CA GLU A 77 -2.94 11.29 0.29
C GLU A 77 -2.74 12.78 0.61
N ASN A 78 -1.92 13.08 1.63
CA ASN A 78 -1.90 14.43 2.22
C ASN A 78 -0.55 14.93 2.76
N ALA A 79 0.48 14.10 2.80
CA ALA A 79 1.75 14.47 3.46
C ALA A 79 2.83 14.81 2.43
N GLU A 80 3.55 15.92 2.62
CA GLU A 80 4.65 16.33 1.73
C GLU A 80 5.96 15.55 2.00
N ALA A 81 6.05 14.90 3.17
CA ALA A 81 7.20 14.11 3.55
C ALA A 81 6.77 12.82 4.27
N PRO A 82 7.49 11.70 4.06
CA PRO A 82 7.15 10.44 4.69
C PRO A 82 7.69 10.39 6.12
N PHE A 83 6.79 10.24 7.10
CA PHE A 83 7.13 9.96 8.49
C PHE A 83 6.43 8.68 8.97
N ARG A 84 6.08 8.60 10.26
CA ARG A 84 5.53 7.38 10.87
C ARG A 84 4.20 6.96 10.25
N GLN A 85 3.32 7.90 9.91
CA GLN A 85 2.00 7.60 9.34
C GLN A 85 2.03 7.19 7.87
N GLN A 86 3.11 7.51 7.16
CA GLN A 86 3.30 7.23 5.72
C GLN A 86 4.20 6.02 5.47
N THR A 87 4.73 5.41 6.53
CA THR A 87 5.64 4.28 6.43
C THR A 87 4.91 3.00 6.80
N PHE A 88 4.79 2.09 5.84
CA PHE A 88 4.11 0.81 6.01
C PHE A 88 5.12 -0.33 6.04
N SER A 89 4.89 -1.27 6.95
CA SER A 89 5.66 -2.51 7.03
C SER A 89 5.03 -3.55 6.12
N ILE A 90 5.88 -4.34 5.48
CA ILE A 90 5.47 -5.43 4.61
C ILE A 90 5.59 -6.73 5.42
N GLU A 91 4.46 -7.37 5.64
CA GLU A 91 4.33 -8.62 6.40
C GLU A 91 3.66 -9.70 5.52
N GLY A 92 3.73 -10.97 5.94
CA GLY A 92 2.98 -12.13 5.38
C GLY A 92 2.87 -12.25 3.85
N SER A 93 3.42 -13.29 3.22
CA SER A 93 3.49 -13.30 1.75
C SER A 93 3.58 -14.69 1.12
N THR A 94 2.86 -14.83 0.00
CA THR A 94 3.21 -15.75 -1.09
C THR A 94 4.06 -14.98 -2.11
N LEU A 95 4.81 -15.65 -3.01
CA LEU A 95 5.79 -15.04 -3.93
C LEU A 95 5.33 -13.76 -4.71
N LYS A 96 4.05 -13.43 -4.77
CA LYS A 96 3.51 -12.27 -5.51
C LYS A 96 2.71 -11.28 -4.65
N ASN A 97 2.26 -11.70 -3.47
CA ASN A 97 1.31 -10.93 -2.67
C ASN A 97 1.90 -10.66 -1.29
N VAL A 98 1.62 -9.48 -0.75
CA VAL A 98 2.07 -9.05 0.57
C VAL A 98 0.92 -8.51 1.40
N ILE A 99 1.13 -8.37 2.70
CA ILE A 99 0.21 -7.65 3.59
C ILE A 99 0.89 -6.35 4.02
N LEU A 100 0.14 -5.24 4.00
CA LEU A 100 0.61 -3.96 4.52
C LEU A 100 0.17 -3.78 5.97
N TYR A 101 1.11 -3.38 6.82
CA TYR A 101 0.90 -3.12 8.24
C TYR A 101 1.33 -1.70 8.61
N SER A 102 0.42 -0.94 9.20
CA SER A 102 0.73 0.38 9.76
C SER A 102 1.19 0.22 11.20
N LYS A 103 2.52 0.20 11.41
CA LYS A 103 3.10 0.15 12.76
C LYS A 103 2.72 1.35 13.62
N PHE A 104 2.41 2.48 13.00
CA PHE A 104 1.94 3.67 13.71
C PHE A 104 0.56 3.45 14.34
N LEU A 105 -0.36 2.81 13.61
CA LEU A 105 -1.72 2.57 14.08
C LEU A 105 -1.89 1.23 14.82
N GLY A 106 -1.02 0.26 14.56
CA GLY A 106 -1.16 -1.08 15.12
C GLY A 106 -2.11 -2.00 14.34
N TYR A 107 -2.44 -1.64 13.09
CA TYR A 107 -3.42 -2.35 12.28
C TYR A 107 -2.89 -2.68 10.88
N TYR A 108 -3.48 -3.72 10.30
CA TYR A 108 -3.31 -4.15 8.93
C TYR A 108 -4.27 -3.45 7.99
N LEU A 109 -3.88 -3.39 6.72
CA LEU A 109 -4.71 -2.89 5.64
C LEU A 109 -5.99 -3.73 5.51
N SER A 110 -7.09 -3.03 5.26
CA SER A 110 -8.43 -3.57 5.04
C SER A 110 -9.22 -2.62 4.12
N TYR A 111 -10.38 -3.07 3.64
CA TYR A 111 -11.36 -2.23 2.97
C TYR A 111 -12.76 -2.66 3.42
N ASP A 112 -13.74 -1.76 3.29
CA ASP A 112 -15.16 -2.06 3.58
C ASP A 112 -15.96 -2.41 2.32
N ASP A 113 -17.26 -2.66 2.47
CA ASP A 113 -18.13 -3.04 1.34
C ASP A 113 -18.27 -1.92 0.28
N GLU A 114 -17.93 -0.68 0.62
CA GLU A 114 -17.90 0.47 -0.31
C GLU A 114 -16.54 0.58 -1.03
N GLY A 115 -15.55 -0.22 -0.63
CA GLY A 115 -14.20 -0.22 -1.16
C GLY A 115 -13.29 0.83 -0.54
N ASP A 116 -13.72 1.52 0.53
CA ASP A 116 -12.91 2.53 1.22
C ASP A 116 -11.73 1.84 1.94
N ILE A 117 -10.51 2.27 1.62
CA ILE A 117 -9.28 1.67 2.18
C ILE A 117 -9.01 2.21 3.59
N SER A 118 -8.70 1.29 4.51
CA SER A 118 -8.39 1.58 5.90
C SER A 118 -7.22 0.74 6.43
N PHE A 119 -6.65 1.16 7.57
CA PHE A 119 -5.82 0.30 8.42
C PHE A 119 -6.58 0.06 9.73
N SER A 120 -7.50 -0.90 9.72
CA SER A 120 -8.38 -1.18 10.86
C SER A 120 -8.43 -2.67 11.27
N SER A 121 -7.83 -3.56 10.49
CA SER A 121 -7.78 -4.98 10.83
C SER A 121 -6.71 -5.26 11.89
N ASP A 122 -7.11 -5.80 13.04
CA ASP A 122 -6.21 -6.20 14.14
C ASP A 122 -5.72 -7.64 14.02
N VAL A 123 -6.24 -8.41 13.07
CA VAL A 123 -5.87 -9.82 12.86
C VAL A 123 -5.21 -10.01 11.47
N PRO A 124 -3.97 -10.55 11.41
CA PRO A 124 -3.24 -10.70 10.15
C PRO A 124 -3.95 -11.58 9.10
N ASN A 125 -4.76 -12.54 9.51
CA ASN A 125 -5.47 -13.46 8.60
C ASN A 125 -6.74 -12.86 7.98
N LYS A 126 -7.20 -11.73 8.50
CA LYS A 126 -8.27 -10.91 7.91
C LYS A 126 -7.70 -9.74 7.12
N ALA A 127 -6.38 -9.56 7.16
CA ALA A 127 -5.73 -8.53 6.38
C ALA A 127 -5.80 -8.85 4.90
N VAL A 128 -5.93 -7.80 4.10
CA VAL A 128 -6.04 -7.95 2.66
C VAL A 128 -4.67 -8.16 2.07
N HIS A 129 -4.58 -9.11 1.14
CA HIS A 129 -3.38 -9.35 0.37
C HIS A 129 -3.33 -8.34 -0.78
N VAL A 130 -2.17 -7.73 -0.99
CA VAL A 130 -1.93 -6.80 -2.10
C VAL A 130 -0.79 -7.25 -2.99
N SER A 131 -0.94 -7.01 -4.28
CA SER A 131 0.15 -7.05 -5.26
C SER A 131 0.72 -5.65 -5.46
N ILE A 132 2.05 -5.53 -5.43
CA ILE A 132 2.76 -4.31 -5.84
C ILE A 132 3.26 -4.53 -7.27
N ILE A 133 2.61 -3.88 -8.23
CA ILE A 133 2.80 -4.13 -9.66
C ILE A 133 3.65 -3.02 -10.25
N LYS A 134 4.81 -3.35 -10.84
CA LYS A 134 5.66 -2.39 -11.55
C LYS A 134 4.98 -1.94 -12.84
N ILE A 135 5.10 -0.66 -13.16
CA ILE A 135 4.67 -0.07 -14.44
C ILE A 135 5.93 0.25 -15.25
N TYR A 136 5.90 -0.04 -16.55
CA TYR A 136 7.00 0.18 -17.50
C TYR A 136 6.66 1.27 -18.51
#